data_AF-A0AAV1W2D6-F1
#
_entry.id   AF-A0AAV1W2D6-F1
#
_cell.length_a   1.000
_cell.length_b   1.000
_cell.length_c   1.000
_cell.angle_alpha   90.00
_cell.angle_beta   90.00
_cell.angle_gamma   90.00
#
_symmetry.space_group_name_H-M   'P 1'
#
loop_
_entity.id
_entity.type
_entity.pdbx_description
1 polymer ?
#
loop_
_entity_poly.entity_id
_entity_poly.type
_entity_poly.pdbx_seq_one_letter_code
_entity_poly.pdbx_strand_id
1 'polypeptide(L)'
;MPNQAEMFYETRQSKKGEPLDQERTNVMAQLKDLIENSSQQPDEAFQSVFGKEKPRRVRRHGRVTTPTLLKRTEEIAKIEKKHANELKLLNDKSKQLGSRYGAISNNVVNAGYFYIDTCSYFSTVMLVTWLRLNISLNLS
;
A
#
# COMPACT_ATOMS: atom_id res chain seq x y z
N MET A 1 -3.41 -8.17 -26.82
CA MET A 1 -2.88 -9.53 -26.56
C MET A 1 -1.39 -9.38 -26.37
N PRO A 2 -0.75 -10.12 -25.45
CA PRO A 2 0.69 -9.99 -25.22
C PRO A 2 1.47 -10.34 -26.49
N ASN A 3 2.50 -9.56 -26.76
CA ASN A 3 3.22 -9.65 -28.03
C ASN A 3 4.23 -10.81 -28.07
N GLN A 4 4.66 -11.24 -29.25
CA GLN A 4 5.62 -12.34 -29.42
C GLN A 4 6.94 -12.11 -28.66
N ALA A 5 7.48 -10.89 -28.70
CA ALA A 5 8.68 -10.53 -27.95
C ALA A 5 8.45 -10.62 -26.43
N GLU A 6 7.29 -10.17 -25.94
CA GLU A 6 6.91 -10.20 -24.53
C GLU A 6 6.78 -11.65 -24.00
N MET A 7 6.13 -12.51 -24.79
CA MET A 7 6.05 -13.95 -24.53
C MET A 7 7.44 -14.60 -24.47
N PHE A 8 8.36 -14.17 -25.33
CA PHE A 8 9.73 -14.66 -25.33
C PHE A 8 10.48 -14.28 -24.06
N TYR A 9 10.42 -13.01 -23.63
CA TYR A 9 11.05 -12.56 -22.40
C TYR A 9 10.54 -13.34 -21.19
N GLU A 10 9.23 -13.46 -21.03
CA GLU A 10 8.61 -14.16 -19.90
C GLU A 10 8.95 -15.65 -19.84
N THR A 11 8.91 -16.33 -20.99
CA THR A 11 9.31 -17.75 -21.08
C THR A 11 10.80 -17.93 -20.77
N ARG A 12 11.59 -16.90 -21.05
CA ARG A 12 13.04 -16.93 -20.95
C ARG A 12 13.60 -16.24 -19.69
N GLN A 13 12.80 -15.67 -18.79
CA GLN A 13 13.29 -15.30 -17.46
C GLN A 13 13.72 -16.55 -16.68
N SER A 14 14.87 -16.54 -16.00
CA SER A 14 15.26 -17.61 -15.06
C SER A 14 14.36 -17.60 -13.83
N LYS A 15 14.28 -18.72 -13.11
CA LYS A 15 13.82 -18.68 -11.73
C LYS A 15 14.78 -17.79 -10.95
N LYS A 16 14.24 -17.02 -10.01
CA LYS A 16 15.00 -16.14 -9.10
C LYS A 16 16.17 -16.95 -8.51
N GLY A 17 17.41 -16.67 -8.93
CA GLY A 17 18.63 -17.32 -8.44
C GLY A 17 19.40 -18.22 -9.42
N GLU A 18 18.88 -18.54 -10.61
CA GLU A 18 19.66 -19.26 -11.63
C GLU A 18 20.40 -18.28 -12.57
N PRO A 19 21.73 -18.44 -12.77
CA PRO A 19 22.47 -17.65 -13.74
C PRO A 19 21.94 -17.96 -15.14
N LEU A 20 21.67 -16.90 -15.91
CA LEU A 20 21.33 -17.03 -17.32
C LEU A 20 22.61 -17.17 -18.12
N ASP A 21 22.62 -18.07 -19.10
CA ASP A 21 23.75 -18.23 -20.03
C ASP A 21 24.07 -16.88 -20.70
N GLN A 22 25.36 -16.54 -20.81
CA GLN A 22 25.82 -15.26 -21.35
C GLN A 22 25.29 -14.97 -22.76
N GLU A 23 25.18 -16.02 -23.60
CA GLU A 23 24.63 -15.91 -24.95
C GLU A 23 23.16 -15.48 -24.92
N ARG A 24 22.39 -15.99 -23.96
CA ARG A 24 20.98 -15.65 -23.79
C ARG A 24 20.79 -14.22 -23.28
N THR A 25 21.62 -13.76 -22.35
CA THR A 25 21.56 -12.38 -21.86
C THR A 25 21.91 -11.40 -22.98
N ASN A 26 22.86 -11.74 -23.84
CA ASN A 26 23.24 -10.91 -24.99
C ASN A 26 22.09 -10.81 -26.01
N VAL A 27 21.43 -11.92 -26.35
CA VAL A 27 20.28 -11.91 -27.27
C VAL A 27 19.09 -11.13 -26.70
N MET A 28 18.85 -11.21 -25.38
CA MET A 28 17.81 -10.39 -24.73
C MET A 28 18.13 -8.90 -24.77
N ALA A 29 19.38 -8.53 -24.51
CA ALA A 29 19.84 -7.15 -24.56
C ALA A 29 19.73 -6.58 -25.98
N GLN A 30 20.19 -7.32 -26.99
CA GLN A 30 20.06 -6.93 -28.40
C GLN A 30 18.59 -6.72 -28.81
N LEU A 31 17.70 -7.63 -28.42
CA LEU A 31 16.28 -7.48 -28.71
C LEU A 31 15.67 -6.25 -28.02
N LYS A 32 16.09 -5.95 -26.77
CA LYS A 32 15.62 -4.75 -26.05
C LYS A 32 16.13 -3.49 -26.71
N ASP A 33 17.40 -3.46 -27.08
CA ASP A 33 18.02 -2.31 -27.74
C ASP A 33 17.34 -2.01 -29.09
N LEU A 34 16.94 -3.02 -29.85
CA LEU A 34 16.18 -2.81 -31.08
C LEU A 34 14.78 -2.23 -30.79
N ILE A 35 14.09 -2.71 -29.76
CA ILE A 35 12.74 -2.20 -29.43
C ILE A 35 12.81 -0.77 -28.88
N GLU A 36 13.75 -0.48 -27.98
CA GLU A 36 13.86 0.81 -27.29
C GLU A 36 14.64 1.86 -28.11
N ASN A 37 15.74 1.49 -28.77
CA ASN A 37 16.60 2.44 -29.48
C ASN A 37 16.27 2.58 -30.97
N SER A 38 15.76 1.54 -31.64
CA SER A 38 15.42 1.62 -33.08
C SER A 38 13.92 1.89 -33.33
N SER A 39 13.10 1.96 -32.28
CA SER A 39 11.64 2.14 -32.36
C SER A 39 10.94 1.11 -33.29
N GLN A 40 11.59 -0.02 -33.58
CA GLN A 40 11.01 -1.06 -34.42
C GLN A 40 9.81 -1.70 -33.73
N GLN A 41 8.82 -2.10 -34.54
CA GLN A 41 7.75 -2.92 -34.03
C GLN A 41 8.35 -4.21 -33.44
N PRO A 42 7.91 -4.62 -32.24
CA PRO A 42 8.54 -5.71 -31.52
C PRO A 42 8.51 -7.06 -32.28
N ASP A 43 7.60 -7.22 -33.24
CA ASP A 43 7.56 -8.38 -34.14
C ASP A 43 8.65 -8.35 -35.22
N GLU A 44 8.96 -7.17 -35.76
CA GLU A 44 10.04 -6.98 -36.74
C GLU A 44 11.41 -7.11 -36.08
N ALA A 45 11.58 -6.52 -34.89
CA ALA A 45 12.79 -6.68 -34.09
C ALA A 45 13.02 -8.16 -33.73
N PHE A 46 11.97 -8.88 -33.37
CA PHE A 46 12.05 -10.31 -33.09
C PHE A 46 12.47 -11.11 -34.34
N GLN A 47 11.90 -10.83 -35.50
CA GLN A 47 12.31 -11.45 -36.76
C GLN A 47 13.74 -11.09 -37.17
N SER A 48 14.23 -9.89 -36.83
CA SER A 48 15.61 -9.49 -37.11
C SER A 48 16.62 -10.31 -36.28
N VAL A 49 16.29 -10.61 -35.02
CA VAL A 49 17.19 -11.33 -34.10
C VAL A 49 17.12 -12.85 -34.29
N PHE A 50 15.92 -13.39 -34.53
CA PHE A 50 15.69 -14.84 -34.65
C PHE A 50 15.47 -15.32 -36.10
N GLY A 51 15.45 -14.42 -37.08
CA GLY A 51 15.16 -14.74 -38.47
C GLY A 51 13.70 -15.14 -38.71
N LYS A 52 13.45 -15.90 -39.78
CA LYS A 52 12.13 -16.48 -40.13
C LYS A 52 11.73 -17.69 -39.26
N GLU A 53 12.31 -17.83 -38.08
CA GLU A 53 12.02 -18.95 -37.21
C GLU A 53 10.57 -18.90 -36.75
N LYS A 54 9.85 -20.04 -36.85
CA LYS A 54 8.40 -20.05 -36.61
C LYS A 54 8.10 -19.65 -35.16
N PRO A 55 7.16 -18.70 -34.93
CA PRO A 55 6.84 -18.12 -33.61
C PRO A 55 6.57 -19.13 -32.49
N ARG A 56 6.09 -20.32 -32.87
CA ARG A 56 5.67 -21.38 -31.96
C ARG A 56 6.80 -22.31 -31.51
N ARG A 57 7.98 -22.19 -32.10
CA ARG A 57 9.06 -23.19 -31.97
C ARG A 57 10.25 -22.74 -31.11
N VAL A 58 10.13 -21.63 -30.41
CA VAL A 58 11.03 -21.29 -29.31
C VAL A 58 10.71 -22.18 -28.10
N ARG A 59 10.96 -23.48 -28.25
CA ARG A 59 10.77 -24.48 -27.19
C ARG A 59 11.90 -24.33 -26.18
N ARG A 60 11.61 -23.80 -25.00
CA ARG A 60 12.24 -24.29 -23.78
C ARG A 60 11.42 -25.48 -23.34
N HIS A 61 12.00 -26.67 -23.24
CA HIS A 61 11.32 -27.81 -22.63
C HIS A 61 10.86 -27.41 -21.23
N GLY A 62 9.55 -27.49 -20.97
CA GLY A 62 8.97 -27.34 -19.63
C GLY A 62 8.22 -26.04 -19.30
N ARG A 63 8.27 -24.97 -20.12
CA ARG A 63 7.53 -23.71 -19.82
C ARG A 63 6.64 -23.29 -20.97
N VAL A 64 5.34 -23.60 -20.87
CA VAL A 64 4.31 -23.08 -21.76
C VAL A 64 3.73 -21.84 -21.11
N THR A 65 4.24 -20.67 -21.50
CA THR A 65 3.57 -19.41 -21.19
C THR A 65 2.48 -19.24 -22.24
N THR A 66 1.22 -19.11 -21.81
CA THR A 66 0.10 -18.80 -22.71
C THR A 66 -0.25 -17.32 -22.55
N PRO A 67 -0.65 -16.60 -23.61
CA PRO A 67 -1.07 -15.20 -23.53
C PRO A 67 -2.06 -14.87 -22.40
N THR A 68 -2.92 -15.84 -22.06
CA THR A 68 -3.90 -15.75 -20.97
C THR A 68 -3.25 -15.74 -19.58
N LEU A 69 -2.12 -16.43 -19.40
CA LEU A 69 -1.40 -16.45 -18.12
C LEU A 69 -0.74 -15.10 -17.84
N LEU A 70 -0.14 -14.46 -18.85
CA LEU A 70 0.46 -13.13 -18.69
C LEU A 70 -0.58 -12.07 -18.33
N LYS A 71 -1.73 -12.11 -19.02
CA LYS A 71 -2.85 -11.22 -18.71
C LYS A 71 -3.34 -11.42 -17.26
N ARG A 72 -3.43 -12.68 -16.80
CA ARG A 72 -3.79 -12.99 -15.41
C ARG A 72 -2.76 -12.47 -14.41
N THR A 73 -1.47 -12.59 -14.69
CA THR A 73 -0.42 -12.09 -13.78
C THR A 73 -0.41 -10.57 -13.69
N GLU A 74 -0.66 -9.86 -14.79
CA GLU A 74 -0.84 -8.41 -14.77
C GLU A 74 -2.08 -7.98 -13.97
N GLU A 75 -3.19 -8.70 -14.14
CA GLU A 75 -4.43 -8.46 -13.39
C GLU A 75 -4.21 -8.70 -11.89
N ILE A 76 -3.49 -9.76 -11.51
CA ILE A 76 -3.11 -10.05 -10.12
C ILE A 76 -2.26 -8.90 -9.55
N ALA A 77 -1.22 -8.45 -10.25
CA ALA A 77 -0.38 -7.35 -9.78
C ALA A 77 -1.17 -6.04 -9.60
N LYS A 78 -2.16 -5.76 -10.46
CA LYS A 78 -3.06 -4.61 -10.31
C LYS A 78 -3.94 -4.74 -9.06
N ILE A 79 -4.47 -5.93 -8.79
CA ILE A 79 -5.29 -6.22 -7.60
C ILE A 79 -4.44 -6.06 -6.34
N GLU A 80 -3.23 -6.62 -6.31
CA GLU A 80 -2.31 -6.51 -5.17
C GLU A 80 -1.96 -5.03 -4.88
N LYS A 81 -1.70 -4.23 -5.92
CA LYS A 81 -1.43 -2.80 -5.77
C LYS A 81 -2.64 -2.04 -5.21
N LYS A 82 -3.85 -2.34 -5.68
CA LYS A 82 -5.10 -1.74 -5.13
C LYS A 82 -5.28 -2.11 -3.67
N HIS A 83 -5.13 -3.39 -3.34
CA HIS A 83 -5.27 -3.88 -1.98
C HIS A 83 -4.25 -3.23 -1.02
N ALA A 84 -3.00 -3.08 -1.45
CA ALA A 84 -1.98 -2.40 -0.66
C ALA A 84 -2.33 -0.92 -0.39
N ASN A 85 -2.92 -0.22 -1.36
CA ASN A 85 -3.36 1.16 -1.18
C ASN A 85 -4.56 1.26 -0.22
N GLU A 86 -5.53 0.35 -0.34
CA GLU A 86 -6.68 0.29 0.57
C GLU A 86 -6.25 0.00 2.01
N LEU A 87 -5.31 -0.93 2.22
CA LEU A 87 -4.75 -1.22 3.54
C LEU A 87 -4.05 0.01 4.15
N LYS A 88 -3.28 0.76 3.37
CA LYS A 88 -2.67 2.01 3.83
C LYS A 88 -3.73 3.03 4.26
N LEU A 89 -4.75 3.23 3.42
CA LEU A 89 -5.84 4.14 3.72
C LEU A 89 -6.61 3.75 5.00
N LEU A 90 -6.88 2.46 5.19
CA LEU A 90 -7.54 1.96 6.39
C LEU A 90 -6.68 2.14 7.64
N ASN A 91 -5.37 1.90 7.53
CA ASN A 91 -4.44 2.10 8.64
C ASN A 91 -4.37 3.57 9.07
N ASP A 92 -4.32 4.50 8.11
CA ASP A 92 -4.31 5.94 8.39
C ASP A 92 -5.62 6.40 9.05
N LYS A 93 -6.76 5.89 8.59
CA LYS A 93 -8.06 6.12 9.23
C LYS A 93 -8.10 5.55 10.65
N SER A 94 -7.58 4.35 10.87
CA SER A 94 -7.51 3.72 12.19
C SER A 94 -6.71 4.57 13.17
N LYS A 95 -5.53 5.08 12.74
CA LYS A 95 -4.71 6.00 13.54
C LYS A 95 -5.45 7.30 13.85
N GLN A 96 -6.09 7.91 12.84
CA GLN A 96 -6.85 9.14 13.02
C GLN A 96 -7.99 8.96 14.03
N LEU A 97 -8.73 7.86 13.92
CA LEU A 97 -9.79 7.53 14.87
C LEU A 97 -9.22 7.32 16.27
N GLY A 98 -8.10 6.60 16.42
CA GLY A 98 -7.42 6.43 17.70
C GLY A 98 -7.08 7.76 18.38
N SER A 99 -6.47 8.69 17.65
CA SER A 99 -6.19 10.04 18.17
C SER A 99 -7.46 10.82 18.52
N ARG A 100 -8.52 10.69 17.72
CA ARG A 100 -9.80 11.36 17.96
C ARG A 100 -10.51 10.83 19.20
N TYR A 101 -10.54 9.51 19.39
CA TYR A 101 -11.05 8.88 20.60
C TYR A 101 -10.25 9.30 21.84
N GLY A 102 -8.92 9.34 21.76
CA GLY A 102 -8.07 9.84 22.84
C GLY A 102 -8.38 11.29 23.21
N ALA A 103 -8.51 12.18 22.21
CA ALA A 103 -8.87 13.58 22.44
C ALA A 103 -10.25 13.74 23.08
N ILE A 104 -11.26 12.99 22.62
CA ILE A 104 -12.61 13.00 23.20
C ILE A 104 -12.57 12.51 24.65
N SER A 105 -11.88 11.40 24.91
CA SER A 105 -11.73 10.85 26.26
C SER A 105 -11.11 11.87 27.20
N ASN A 106 -10.00 12.51 26.79
CA ASN A 106 -9.34 13.54 27.60
C ASN A 106 -10.25 14.74 27.87
N ASN A 107 -11.01 15.20 26.87
CA ASN A 107 -11.96 16.30 27.06
C ASN A 107 -13.08 15.95 28.04
N VAL A 108 -13.63 14.74 27.97
CA VAL A 108 -14.68 14.27 28.90
C VAL A 108 -14.12 14.17 30.31
N VAL A 109 -12.92 13.61 30.48
CA VAL A 109 -12.25 13.54 31.78
C VAL A 109 -12.00 14.94 32.35
N ASN A 110 -11.43 15.85 31.55
CA ASN A 110 -11.16 17.22 31.98
C ASN A 110 -12.45 17.98 32.34
N ALA A 111 -13.53 17.81 31.58
CA ALA A 111 -14.82 18.41 31.90
C ALA A 111 -15.40 17.86 33.21
N GLY A 112 -15.24 16.55 33.45
CA GLY A 112 -15.60 15.91 34.71
C GLY A 112 -14.83 16.49 35.90
N TYR A 113 -13.50 16.61 35.79
CA TYR A 113 -12.67 17.24 36.81
C TYR A 113 -13.11 18.68 37.09
N PHE A 114 -13.30 19.49 36.04
CA PHE A 114 -13.76 20.88 36.17
C PHE A 114 -15.12 20.98 36.89
N TYR A 115 -16.06 20.08 36.59
CA TYR A 115 -17.37 20.06 37.23
C TYR A 115 -17.27 19.71 38.72
N ILE A 116 -16.43 18.73 39.08
CA ILE A 116 -16.22 18.34 40.48
C ILE A 116 -15.57 19.49 41.27
N ASP A 117 -14.54 20.12 40.70
CA ASP A 117 -13.83 21.23 41.35
C ASP A 117 -14.75 22.42 41.62
N THR A 118 -15.58 22.79 40.64
CA THR A 118 -16.55 23.89 40.78
C THR A 118 -17.65 23.57 41.81
N CYS A 119 -18.16 22.34 41.84
CA CYS A 119 -19.12 21.89 42.86
C CYS A 119 -18.53 21.90 44.27
N SER A 120 -17.27 21.48 44.42
CA SER A 120 -16.54 21.49 45.69
C SER A 120 -16.34 22.92 46.19
N TYR A 121 -15.90 23.83 45.31
CA TYR A 121 -15.73 25.24 45.62
C TYR A 121 -17.04 25.90 46.08
N PHE A 122 -18.14 25.67 45.36
CA PHE A 122 -19.43 26.25 45.74
C PHE A 122 -19.93 25.70 47.09
N SER A 123 -19.77 24.40 47.32
CA SER A 123 -20.16 23.75 48.59
C SER A 123 -19.39 24.31 49.79
N THR A 124 -18.07 24.49 49.65
CA THR A 124 -17.22 25.04 50.71
C THR A 124 -17.53 26.51 51.01
N VAL A 125 -17.73 27.35 49.99
CA VAL A 125 -18.10 28.77 50.17
C VAL A 125 -19.45 28.91 50.88
N MET A 126 -20.45 28.11 50.50
CA MET A 126 -21.76 28.11 51.16
C MET A 126 -21.66 27.69 52.64
N LEU A 127 -20.89 26.63 52.93
CA LEU A 127 -20.66 26.15 54.30
C LEU A 127 -19.99 27.22 55.18
N VAL A 128 -18.93 27.88 54.67
CA VAL A 128 -18.21 28.93 55.41
C VAL A 128 -19.10 30.14 55.66
N THR A 129 -19.89 30.55 54.67
CA THR A 129 -20.82 31.67 54.81
C THR A 129 -21.89 31.38 55.86
N TRP A 130 -22.46 30.17 55.84
CA TRP A 130 -23.44 29.74 56.83
C TRP A 130 -22.86 29.69 58.26
N LEU A 131 -21.66 29.11 58.43
CA LEU A 131 -20.97 29.09 59.73
C LEU A 131 -20.73 30.49 60.29
N ARG A 132 -20.28 31.44 59.45
CA ARG A 132 -20.06 32.84 59.87
C ARG A 132 -21.35 33.49 60.38
N LEU A 133 -22.45 33.35 59.64
CA LEU A 133 -23.74 33.90 60.02
C LEU A 133 -24.25 33.30 61.34
N ASN A 134 -24.12 31.98 61.50
CA ASN A 134 -24.58 31.27 62.70
C ASN A 134 -23.79 31.69 63.95
N ILE A 135 -22.48 31.88 63.83
CA ILE A 135 -21.64 32.38 64.93
C ILE A 135 -22.04 33.82 65.29
N SER A 136 -22.20 34.70 64.30
CA SER A 136 -22.61 36.09 64.54
C SER A 136 -23.99 36.22 65.21
N LEU A 137 -24.93 35.33 64.88
CA LEU A 137 -26.26 35.31 65.50
C LEU A 137 -26.26 34.79 66.95
N ASN A 138 -25.36 33.88 67.31
CA ASN A 138 -25.28 33.34 68.68
C ASN A 138 -24.44 34.20 69.64
N LEU A 139 -23.70 35.19 69.12
CA LEU A 139 -22.90 36.14 69.92
C LEU A 139 -23.59 37.51 70.10
N SER A 140 -24.76 37.72 69.49
CA SER A 140 -25.58 38.94 69.64
C SER A 140 -26.76 38.70 70.57
#